data_AF-A0A522LBI7-F1
#
_entry.id   AF-A0A522LBI7-F1
#
_cell.length_a   1.000
_cell.length_b   1.000
_cell.length_c   1.000
_cell.angle_alpha   90.00
_cell.angle_beta   90.00
_cell.angle_gamma   90.00
#
_symmetry.space_group_name_H-M   'P 1'
#
loop_
_entity.id
_entity.type
_entity.pdbx_description
1 polymer ?
#
loop_
_entity_poly.entity_id
_entity_poly.type
_entity_poly.pdbx_seq_one_letter_code
_entity_poly.pdbx_strand_id
1 'polypeptide(L)' 'MGALVAKQSTFNLGDIVKLKAGGPEMAVQIDFDGKTYRCQWFAGKKLESGVFPVESLEPVKPKK' A
#
# COMPACT_ATOMS: atom_id res chain seq x y z
N MET A 1 -24.36 -8.55 -22.32
CA MET A 1 -23.05 -9.12 -21.91
C MET A 1 -22.11 -7.96 -21.66
N GLY A 2 -21.93 -7.54 -20.40
CA GLY A 2 -20.92 -6.54 -20.03
C GLY A 2 -20.02 -7.19 -19.00
N ALA A 3 -18.79 -7.52 -19.38
CA ALA A 3 -17.81 -8.00 -18.42
C ALA A 3 -17.53 -6.85 -17.44
N LEU A 4 -17.88 -7.02 -16.17
CA LEU A 4 -17.31 -6.25 -15.08
C LEU A 4 -15.80 -6.43 -15.17
N VAL A 5 -15.08 -5.40 -15.64
CA VAL A 5 -13.63 -5.38 -15.53
C VAL A 5 -13.32 -5.32 -14.04
N ALA A 6 -12.98 -6.47 -13.46
CA ALA A 6 -12.50 -6.54 -12.10
C ALA A 6 -11.27 -5.63 -12.02
N LYS A 7 -11.39 -4.61 -11.18
CA LYS A 7 -10.35 -3.63 -10.93
C LYS A 7 -9.15 -4.35 -10.33
N GLN A 8 -8.06 -4.40 -11.06
CA GLN A 8 -6.87 -5.16 -10.66
C GLN A 8 -6.01 -4.27 -9.75
N SER A 9 -6.20 -4.40 -8.44
CA SER A 9 -5.38 -3.73 -7.43
C SER A 9 -3.95 -4.28 -7.48
N THR A 10 -2.95 -3.39 -7.45
CA THR A 10 -1.53 -3.75 -7.51
C THR A 10 -1.03 -4.36 -6.20
N PHE A 11 -1.57 -3.89 -5.07
CA PHE A 11 -1.23 -4.37 -3.74
C PHE A 11 -2.49 -4.84 -3.01
N ASN A 12 -2.32 -5.86 -2.16
CA ASN A 12 -3.38 -6.38 -1.31
C ASN A 12 -3.33 -5.73 0.09
N LEU A 13 -4.45 -5.77 0.81
CA LEU A 13 -4.47 -5.36 2.22
C LEU A 13 -3.51 -6.23 3.03
N GLY A 14 -2.66 -5.59 3.84
CA GLY A 14 -1.61 -6.24 4.62
C GLY A 14 -0.28 -6.39 3.90
N ASP A 15 -0.19 -6.10 2.59
CA ASP A 15 1.10 -6.07 1.91
C ASP A 15 2.02 -5.03 2.55
N ILE A 16 3.28 -5.39 2.74
CA ILE A 16 4.31 -4.47 3.24
C ILE A 16 4.90 -3.73 2.05
N VAL A 17 4.76 -2.42 2.07
CA VAL A 17 5.22 -1.50 1.04
C VAL A 17 6.06 -0.40 1.67
N LYS A 18 6.83 0.31 0.84
CA LYS A 18 7.53 1.53 1.25
C LYS A 18 7.47 2.55 0.12
N LEU A 19 7.76 3.81 0.42
CA LEU A 19 7.94 4.81 -0.62
C LEU A 19 9.24 4.56 -1.39
N LYS A 20 9.20 4.76 -2.71
CA LYS A 20 10.39 4.70 -3.59
C LYS A 20 11.48 5.69 -3.21
N ALA A 21 11.10 6.82 -2.62
CA ALA A 21 12.03 7.82 -2.09
C ALA A 21 12.72 7.38 -0.79
N GLY A 22 12.34 6.23 -0.22
CA GLY A 22 12.73 5.79 1.12
C GLY A 22 11.68 6.17 2.18
N GLY A 23 11.89 5.69 3.40
CA GLY A 23 10.93 5.87 4.51
C GLY A 23 10.70 4.57 5.28
N PRO A 24 9.72 4.56 6.21
CA PRO A 24 9.39 3.37 6.97
C PRO A 24 8.74 2.31 6.08
N GLU A 25 8.82 1.06 6.52
CA GLU A 25 7.97 -0.01 6.01
C GLU A 25 6.55 0.22 6.52
N MET A 26 5.57 0.12 5.62
CA MET A 26 4.17 0.40 5.88
C MET A 26 3.32 -0.78 5.43
N ALA A 27 2.21 -1.03 6.12
CA ALA A 27 1.22 -2.00 5.69
C ALA A 27 0.09 -1.31 4.93
N VAL A 28 -0.34 -1.88 3.81
CA VAL A 28 -1.55 -1.43 3.10
C VAL A 28 -2.77 -1.68 3.97
N GLN A 29 -3.51 -0.63 4.30
CA GLN A 29 -4.70 -0.68 5.16
C GLN A 29 -6.00 -0.60 4.36
N ILE A 30 -6.04 0.25 3.32
CA ILE A 30 -7.24 0.47 2.49
C ILE A 30 -6.78 0.67 1.05
N ASP A 31 -7.48 0.00 0.13
CA ASP A 31 -7.44 0.34 -1.29
C ASP A 31 -8.68 1.18 -1.63
N PHE A 32 -8.48 2.43 -2.03
CA PHE A 32 -9.60 3.30 -2.44
C PHE A 32 -10.04 2.99 -3.85
N ASP A 33 -9.08 2.82 -4.75
CA ASP A 33 -9.35 2.84 -6.17
C ASP A 33 -8.28 2.16 -7.05
N GLY A 34 -7.52 1.22 -6.52
CA GLY A 34 -6.41 0.51 -7.17
C GLY A 34 -5.21 1.41 -7.50
N LYS A 35 -5.38 2.73 -7.47
CA LYS A 35 -4.37 3.76 -7.78
C LYS A 35 -3.88 4.45 -6.53
N THR A 36 -4.67 4.47 -5.46
CA THR A 36 -4.36 5.16 -4.22
C THR A 36 -4.63 4.25 -3.03
N TYR A 37 -3.65 4.13 -2.15
CA TYR A 37 -3.71 3.26 -0.99
C TYR A 37 -3.53 4.08 0.28
N ARG A 38 -4.36 3.80 1.29
CA ARG A 38 -4.04 4.18 2.67
C ARG A 38 -3.08 3.15 3.22
N CYS A 39 -1.95 3.60 3.71
CA CYS A 39 -0.95 2.79 4.40
C CYS A 39 -0.85 3.22 5.86
N GLN A 40 -0.47 2.28 6.73
CA GLN A 40 -0.21 2.55 8.15
C GLN A 40 1.14 1.98 8.56
N TRP A 41 1.82 2.64 9.49
CA TRP A 41 3.11 2.20 10.01
C TRP A 41 3.30 2.65 11.46
N PHE A 42 4.28 2.07 12.13
CA PHE A 42 4.67 2.51 13.45
C PHE A 42 5.84 3.49 13.38
N ALA A 43 5.67 4.66 13.99
CA ALA A 43 6.74 5.61 14.26
C ALA A 43 7.03 5.57 15.78
N GLY A 44 7.92 4.65 16.17
CA GLY A 44 8.13 4.34 17.59
C GLY A 44 6.88 3.67 18.18
N LYS A 45 6.27 4.31 19.21
CA LYS A 45 5.05 3.80 19.88
C LYS A 45 3.75 4.31 19.28
N LYS A 46 3.81 5.14 18.24
CA LYS A 46 2.63 5.75 17.62
C LYS A 46 2.29 5.03 16.31
N LEU A 47 1.01 4.76 16.12
CA LEU A 47 0.47 4.34 14.84
C LEU A 47 0.23 5.58 13.97
N GLU A 48 0.91 5.64 12.84
CA GLU A 48 0.78 6.69 11.83
C GLU A 48 0.09 6.11 10.58
N SER A 49 -0.50 6.99 9.76
CA SER A 49 -1.09 6.59 8.49
C SER A 49 -0.98 7.69 7.45
N GLY A 50 -0.98 7.29 6.17
CA GLY A 50 -0.83 8.20 5.04
C GLY A 50 -1.49 7.62 3.79
N VAL A 51 -1.84 8.48 2.85
CA VAL A 51 -2.46 8.10 1.58
C VAL A 51 -1.46 8.36 0.46
N PHE A 52 -1.15 7.34 -0.32
CA PHE A 52 -0.11 7.38 -1.33
C PHE A 52 -0.60 6.81 -2.66
N PRO A 53 -0.18 7.39 -3.80
CA PRO A 53 -0.45 6.80 -5.10
C PRO A 53 0.41 5.54 -5.30
N VAL A 54 -0.12 4.58 -6.05
CA VAL A 54 0.49 3.28 -6.34
C VAL A 54 1.89 3.42 -6.95
N GLU A 55 2.08 4.46 -7.76
CA GLU A 55 3.33 4.74 -8.44
C GLU A 55 4.46 5.22 -7.52
N SER A 56 4.14 5.70 -6.30
CA SER A 56 5.16 6.08 -5.32
C SER A 56 5.55 4.93 -4.39
N LEU A 57 4.84 3.81 -4.43
CA LEU A 57 5.06 2.65 -3.58
C LEU A 57 5.89 1.57 -4.28
N GLU A 58 6.66 0.81 -3.51
CA GLU A 58 7.31 -0.42 -3.93
C GLU A 58 7.11 -1.53 -2.90
N PRO A 59 6.95 -2.80 -3.32
CA PRO A 59 6.78 -3.92 -2.40
C PRO A 59 8.07 -4.21 -1.64
N VAL A 60 7.95 -4.47 -0.34
CA VAL A 60 9.04 -4.97 0.48
C VAL A 60 8.99 -6.48 0.47
N LYS A 61 10.03 -7.13 -0.07
CA LYS A 61 10.11 -8.60 -0.04
C LYS A 61 10.24 -9.07 1.41
N PRO A 62 9.39 -9.99 1.89
CA PRO A 62 9.61 -10.59 3.20
C PRO A 62 10.95 -11.33 3.17
N LYS A 63 11.84 -11.00 4.13
CA LYS A 63 13.04 -11.82 4.36
C LYS A 63 12.58 -13.16 4.93
N LYS A 64 12.71 -14.19 4.10
CA LYS A 64 12.46 -15.58 4.45
C LYS A 64 13.56 -16.10 5.36
#